data_AF-A0A7C4ZNZ4-F1
#
_entry.id   AF-A0A7C4ZNZ4-F1
#
_cell.length_a   1.000
_cell.length_b   1.000
_cell.length_c   1.000
_cell.angle_alpha   90.00
_cell.angle_beta   90.00
_cell.angle_gamma   90.00
#
_symmetry.space_group_name_H-M   'P 1'
#
loop_
_entity.id
_entity.type
_entity.pdbx_description
1 polymer ?
#
loop_
_entity_poly.entity_id
_entity_poly.type
_entity_poly.pdbx_seq_one_letter_code
_entity_poly.pdbx_strand_id
1 'polypeptide(L)'
;MAKQNLKTVLQTTIKEAFSNNIPIVVWYDNGGTLQTLVENVAPKDIELIKYQGSYLTIRVQIESEKDFKKQRLIYIPEKAPEPSWLRDYEIFGNRLDLDLPTILNQYFRLPLDKELKTILTPANCRRLATRWDEILGDIESPLTPDKLKQALLATIFEQPHQFDIKSAIFTYLKHHDTLSEKLEKSNLNQTFLQLLQEQY
;
A
#
# COMPACT_ATOMS: atom_id res chain seq x y z
N MET A 1 -17.69 13.91 9.60
CA MET A 1 -16.67 13.41 8.64
C MET A 1 -16.48 11.92 8.91
N ALA A 2 -16.31 11.08 7.88
CA ALA A 2 -16.07 9.66 8.09
C ALA A 2 -14.58 9.44 8.40
N LYS A 3 -14.31 8.78 9.54
CA LYS A 3 -12.95 8.31 9.86
C LYS A 3 -12.70 7.02 9.08
N GLN A 4 -11.52 6.92 8.46
CA GLN A 4 -11.12 5.78 7.66
C GLN A 4 -9.74 5.28 8.10
N ASN A 5 -9.59 3.95 8.13
CA ASN A 5 -8.34 3.26 8.37
C ASN A 5 -7.97 2.43 7.14
N LEU A 6 -6.68 2.34 6.81
CA LEU A 6 -6.18 1.61 5.64
C LEU A 6 -6.63 0.14 5.64
N LYS A 7 -6.53 -0.57 6.77
CA LYS A 7 -6.94 -1.97 6.87
C LYS A 7 -8.43 -2.13 6.66
N THR A 8 -9.24 -1.25 7.26
CA THR A 8 -10.70 -1.29 7.11
C THR A 8 -11.13 -1.03 5.67
N VAL A 9 -10.50 -0.06 5.00
CA VAL A 9 -10.73 0.21 3.57
C VAL A 9 -10.40 -1.03 2.75
N LEU A 10 -9.22 -1.61 2.92
CA LEU A 10 -8.81 -2.83 2.21
C LEU A 10 -9.76 -4.01 2.42
N GLN A 11 -10.11 -4.30 3.67
CA GLN A 11 -11.05 -5.38 4.01
C GLN A 11 -12.41 -5.17 3.36
N THR A 12 -12.87 -3.92 3.30
CA THR A 12 -14.16 -3.57 2.68
C THR A 12 -14.08 -3.75 1.17
N THR A 13 -13.06 -3.19 0.51
CA THR A 13 -12.87 -3.32 -0.95
C THR A 13 -12.71 -4.78 -1.38
N ILE A 14 -11.96 -5.59 -0.62
CA ILE A 14 -11.80 -7.02 -0.91
C ILE A 14 -13.15 -7.73 -0.77
N LYS A 15 -13.89 -7.52 0.32
CA LYS A 15 -15.22 -8.12 0.49
C LYS A 15 -16.19 -7.72 -0.62
N GLU A 16 -16.18 -6.46 -1.01
CA GLU A 16 -16.97 -5.95 -2.12
C GLU A 16 -16.61 -6.64 -3.44
N ALA A 17 -15.32 -6.90 -3.68
CA ALA A 17 -14.86 -7.65 -4.86
C ALA A 17 -15.34 -9.12 -4.87
N PHE A 18 -15.70 -9.69 -3.73
CA PHE A 18 -16.33 -11.02 -3.63
C PHE A 18 -17.87 -10.98 -3.62
N SER A 19 -18.49 -9.79 -3.78
CA SER A 19 -19.95 -9.66 -3.86
C SER A 19 -20.53 -10.50 -5.01
N ASN A 20 -21.80 -10.89 -4.90
CA ASN A 20 -22.49 -11.73 -5.88
C ASN A 20 -21.92 -13.16 -6.03
N ASN A 21 -21.32 -13.70 -4.95
CA ASN A 21 -20.74 -15.05 -4.91
C ASN A 21 -19.67 -15.29 -5.98
N ILE A 22 -18.89 -14.26 -6.30
CA ILE A 22 -17.77 -14.38 -7.20
C ILE A 22 -16.72 -15.30 -6.55
N PRO A 23 -16.24 -16.35 -7.24
CA PRO A 23 -15.34 -17.33 -6.64
C PRO A 23 -13.88 -16.88 -6.65
N ILE A 24 -13.46 -16.03 -7.58
CA ILE A 24 -12.05 -15.64 -7.71
C ILE A 24 -11.93 -14.13 -7.83
N VAL A 25 -11.03 -13.56 -7.04
CA VAL A 25 -10.58 -12.17 -7.17
C VAL A 25 -9.08 -12.19 -7.44
N VAL A 26 -8.65 -11.57 -8.53
CA VAL A 26 -7.24 -11.36 -8.86
C VAL A 26 -6.86 -9.92 -8.47
N TRP A 27 -5.99 -9.79 -7.48
CA TRP A 27 -5.54 -8.51 -6.96
C TRP A 27 -4.11 -8.21 -7.40
N TYR A 28 -3.96 -7.19 -8.26
CA TYR A 28 -2.69 -6.61 -8.65
C TYR A 28 -2.35 -5.41 -7.76
N ASP A 29 -1.24 -5.49 -7.04
CA ASP A 29 -0.67 -4.42 -6.21
C ASP A 29 0.67 -4.01 -6.83
N ASN A 30 0.64 -2.96 -7.64
CA ASN A 30 1.79 -2.49 -8.40
C ASN A 30 2.98 -2.13 -7.49
N GLY A 31 4.03 -2.94 -7.55
CA GLY A 31 5.22 -2.77 -6.71
C GLY A 31 5.08 -3.33 -5.29
N GLY A 32 4.02 -4.07 -5.00
CA GLY A 32 3.81 -4.74 -3.71
C GLY A 32 3.70 -3.75 -2.54
N THR A 33 3.08 -2.60 -2.76
CA THR A 33 2.98 -1.52 -1.79
C THR A 33 2.24 -1.89 -0.51
N LEU A 34 1.37 -2.89 -0.60
CA LEU A 34 0.46 -3.36 0.46
C LEU A 34 0.79 -4.79 0.89
N GLN A 35 1.88 -5.38 0.37
CA GLN A 35 2.29 -6.77 0.60
C GLN A 35 2.31 -7.16 2.09
N THR A 36 2.74 -6.24 2.96
CA THR A 36 2.85 -6.47 4.40
C THR A 36 1.50 -6.55 5.11
N LEU A 37 0.42 -6.09 4.47
CA LEU A 37 -0.92 -6.09 5.03
C LEU A 37 -1.79 -7.25 4.53
N VAL A 38 -1.43 -7.91 3.42
CA VAL A 38 -2.27 -8.88 2.71
C VAL A 38 -2.83 -9.97 3.63
N GLU A 39 -2.01 -10.57 4.49
CA GLU A 39 -2.44 -11.62 5.42
C GLU A 39 -3.45 -11.12 6.46
N ASN A 40 -3.37 -9.85 6.83
CA ASN A 40 -4.21 -9.23 7.85
C ASN A 40 -5.54 -8.70 7.27
N VAL A 41 -5.60 -8.47 5.96
CA VAL A 41 -6.79 -7.91 5.28
C VAL A 41 -7.59 -8.96 4.51
N ALA A 42 -6.98 -10.09 4.16
CA ALA A 42 -7.68 -11.20 3.55
C ALA A 42 -8.77 -11.75 4.50
N PRO A 43 -10.04 -11.91 4.06
CA PRO A 43 -11.08 -12.54 4.86
C PRO A 43 -10.71 -13.98 5.24
N LYS A 44 -11.06 -14.40 6.46
CA LYS A 44 -10.66 -15.70 7.02
C LYS A 44 -11.25 -16.91 6.29
N ASP A 45 -12.38 -16.71 5.63
CA ASP A 45 -13.15 -17.67 4.87
C ASP A 45 -12.70 -17.78 3.40
N ILE A 46 -11.74 -16.95 2.98
CA ILE A 46 -11.22 -16.89 1.62
C ILE A 46 -9.79 -17.42 1.59
N GLU A 47 -9.51 -18.30 0.64
CA GLU A 47 -8.15 -18.79 0.44
C GLU A 47 -7.29 -17.72 -0.22
N LEU A 48 -6.21 -17.33 0.45
CA LEU A 48 -5.22 -16.40 -0.09
C LEU A 48 -4.14 -17.17 -0.85
N ILE A 49 -4.02 -16.91 -2.15
CA ILE A 49 -2.94 -17.42 -3.01
C ILE A 49 -2.01 -16.26 -3.33
N LYS A 50 -0.74 -16.34 -2.90
CA LYS A 50 0.26 -15.32 -3.20
C LYS A 50 1.09 -15.74 -4.41
N TYR A 51 1.31 -14.82 -5.32
CA TYR A 51 2.22 -15.00 -6.43
C TYR A 51 3.67 -15.17 -5.94
N GLN A 52 4.32 -16.23 -6.42
CA GLN A 52 5.72 -16.59 -6.09
C GLN A 52 6.61 -16.57 -7.34
N GLY A 53 6.30 -15.75 -8.35
CA GLY A 53 7.10 -15.64 -9.58
C GLY A 53 6.63 -16.53 -10.74
N SER A 54 5.50 -17.24 -10.60
CA SER A 54 4.96 -18.08 -11.67
C SER A 54 3.43 -18.15 -11.66
N TYR A 55 2.81 -17.61 -12.71
CA TYR A 55 1.37 -17.68 -12.94
C TYR A 55 0.89 -19.12 -13.20
N LEU A 56 1.74 -19.95 -13.82
CA LEU A 56 1.45 -21.36 -14.06
C LEU A 56 1.29 -22.13 -12.76
N THR A 57 2.07 -21.80 -11.73
CA THR A 57 1.96 -22.46 -10.41
C THR A 57 0.59 -22.20 -9.79
N ILE A 58 0.10 -20.97 -9.88
CA ILE A 58 -1.26 -20.59 -9.42
C ILE A 58 -2.32 -21.37 -10.19
N ARG A 59 -2.20 -21.44 -11.53
CA ARG A 59 -3.15 -22.18 -12.36
C ARG A 59 -3.19 -23.66 -12.01
N VAL A 60 -2.04 -24.31 -11.93
CA VAL A 60 -1.94 -25.73 -11.57
C VAL A 60 -2.55 -25.98 -10.19
N GLN A 61 -2.28 -25.12 -9.21
CA GLN A 61 -2.89 -25.21 -7.88
C GLN A 61 -4.42 -25.22 -7.98
N ILE A 62 -5.02 -24.21 -8.62
CA ILE A 62 -6.48 -24.06 -8.73
C ILE A 62 -7.11 -25.21 -9.53
N GLU A 63 -6.53 -25.54 -10.70
CA GLU A 63 -7.08 -26.57 -11.59
C GLU A 63 -6.98 -27.98 -10.99
N SER A 64 -5.95 -28.25 -10.17
CA SER A 64 -5.76 -29.53 -9.50
C SER A 64 -6.80 -29.81 -8.40
N GLU A 65 -7.27 -28.77 -7.71
CA GLU A 65 -8.28 -28.88 -6.64
C GLU A 65 -9.67 -29.21 -7.19
N LYS A 66 -9.95 -28.87 -8.46
CA LYS A 66 -11.24 -29.07 -9.16
C LYS A 66 -12.46 -28.41 -8.50
N ASP A 67 -12.28 -27.61 -7.47
CA ASP A 67 -13.33 -26.81 -6.83
C ASP A 67 -13.24 -25.34 -7.26
N PHE A 68 -13.96 -25.00 -8.32
CA PHE A 68 -14.04 -23.63 -8.84
C PHE A 68 -15.05 -22.75 -8.10
N LYS A 69 -15.77 -23.29 -7.10
CA LYS A 69 -16.71 -22.50 -6.27
C LYS A 69 -16.05 -21.95 -5.01
N LYS A 70 -14.96 -22.57 -4.55
CA LYS A 70 -14.16 -22.09 -3.43
C LYS A 70 -13.64 -20.67 -3.69
N GLN A 71 -13.89 -19.78 -2.74
CA GLN A 71 -13.49 -18.38 -2.82
C GLN A 71 -11.98 -18.23 -2.65
N ARG A 72 -11.34 -17.56 -3.62
CA ARG A 72 -9.89 -17.37 -3.66
C ARG A 72 -9.52 -15.94 -3.99
N LEU A 73 -8.62 -15.38 -3.18
CA LEU A 73 -7.97 -14.10 -3.43
C LEU A 73 -6.55 -14.38 -3.93
N ILE A 74 -6.29 -14.05 -5.19
CA ILE A 74 -4.98 -14.21 -5.83
C ILE A 74 -4.25 -12.87 -5.75
N TYR A 75 -3.24 -12.76 -4.87
CA TYR A 75 -2.46 -11.55 -4.68
C TYR A 75 -1.17 -11.56 -5.52
N ILE A 76 -0.97 -10.51 -6.31
CA ILE A 76 0.16 -10.33 -7.22
C ILE A 76 0.82 -8.97 -6.93
N PRO A 77 2.05 -8.92 -6.39
CA PRO A 77 2.76 -7.69 -6.04
C PRO A 77 3.39 -6.99 -7.27
N GLU A 78 2.74 -7.08 -8.42
CA GLU A 78 3.21 -6.55 -9.70
C GLU A 78 2.07 -5.82 -10.41
N LYS A 79 2.45 -4.95 -11.34
CA LYS A 79 1.48 -4.36 -12.27
C LYS A 79 0.89 -5.48 -13.13
N ALA A 80 -0.42 -5.42 -13.37
CA ALA A 80 -1.07 -6.31 -14.32
C ALA A 80 -0.35 -6.28 -15.70
N PRO A 81 0.09 -7.43 -16.22
CA PRO A 81 0.72 -7.51 -17.52
C PRO A 81 -0.31 -7.37 -18.65
N GLU A 82 0.14 -6.85 -19.78
CA GLU A 82 -0.65 -6.78 -21.03
C GLU A 82 0.05 -7.65 -22.09
N PRO A 83 -0.54 -8.79 -22.51
CA PRO A 83 -1.82 -9.37 -22.07
C PRO A 83 -1.76 -10.06 -20.69
N SER A 84 -2.91 -10.19 -20.02
CA SER A 84 -3.00 -10.89 -18.73
C SER A 84 -2.84 -12.41 -18.85
N TRP A 85 -2.01 -12.97 -17.97
CA TRP A 85 -1.78 -14.41 -17.83
C TRP A 85 -2.90 -15.16 -17.09
N LEU A 86 -3.67 -14.45 -16.26
CA LEU A 86 -4.80 -14.99 -15.51
C LEU A 86 -6.13 -14.49 -16.06
N ARG A 87 -6.15 -14.08 -17.33
CA ARG A 87 -7.31 -13.51 -18.01
C ARG A 87 -8.58 -14.34 -17.84
N ASP A 88 -8.47 -15.66 -17.88
CA ASP A 88 -9.63 -16.54 -17.68
C ASP A 88 -10.26 -16.31 -16.31
N TYR A 89 -9.46 -16.28 -15.24
CA TYR A 89 -9.94 -16.00 -13.88
C TYR A 89 -10.40 -14.55 -13.69
N GLU A 90 -9.82 -13.60 -14.41
CA GLU A 90 -10.28 -12.21 -14.42
C GLU A 90 -11.65 -12.05 -15.10
N ILE A 91 -11.94 -12.86 -16.11
CA ILE A 91 -13.23 -12.87 -16.82
C ILE A 91 -14.31 -13.59 -16.00
N PHE A 92 -13.98 -14.73 -15.40
CA PHE A 92 -14.91 -15.49 -14.57
C PHE A 92 -15.07 -14.91 -13.15
N GLY A 93 -14.12 -14.07 -12.75
CA GLY A 93 -14.01 -13.50 -11.42
C GLY A 93 -14.06 -11.98 -11.45
N ASN A 94 -13.29 -11.38 -10.54
CA ASN A 94 -13.05 -9.94 -10.53
C ASN A 94 -11.55 -9.65 -10.58
N ARG A 95 -11.19 -8.61 -11.32
CA ARG A 95 -9.85 -8.02 -11.31
C ARG A 95 -9.86 -6.77 -10.43
N LEU A 96 -8.92 -6.70 -9.49
CA LEU A 96 -8.70 -5.58 -8.59
C LEU A 96 -7.29 -5.04 -8.82
N ASP A 97 -7.18 -3.86 -9.42
CA ASP A 97 -5.91 -3.13 -9.52
C ASP A 97 -5.84 -2.11 -8.38
N LEU A 98 -5.19 -2.47 -7.27
CA LEU A 98 -5.21 -1.68 -6.05
C LEU A 98 -3.82 -1.67 -5.37
N ASP A 99 -3.15 -0.53 -5.46
CA ASP A 99 -1.92 -0.21 -4.73
C ASP A 99 -2.18 0.93 -3.71
N LEU A 100 -1.21 1.22 -2.83
CA LEU A 100 -1.35 2.26 -1.83
C LEU A 100 -1.64 3.64 -2.46
N PRO A 101 -0.93 4.09 -3.53
CA PRO A 101 -1.29 5.33 -4.24
C PRO A 101 -2.75 5.36 -4.69
N THR A 102 -3.25 4.28 -5.30
CA THR A 102 -4.65 4.17 -5.73
C THR A 102 -5.60 4.32 -4.55
N ILE A 103 -5.30 3.69 -3.40
CA ILE A 103 -6.11 3.80 -2.19
C ILE A 103 -6.12 5.23 -1.64
N LEU A 104 -4.95 5.88 -1.57
CA LEU A 104 -4.82 7.25 -1.07
C LEU A 104 -5.66 8.22 -1.90
N ASN A 105 -5.66 8.05 -3.22
CA ASN A 105 -6.45 8.89 -4.12
C ASN A 105 -7.96 8.59 -4.03
N GLN A 106 -8.35 7.32 -4.13
CA GLN A 106 -9.77 6.94 -4.23
C GLN A 106 -10.53 7.05 -2.92
N TYR A 107 -9.94 6.58 -1.82
CA TYR A 107 -10.64 6.47 -0.52
C TYR A 107 -10.29 7.63 0.41
N PHE A 108 -9.00 7.97 0.51
CA PHE A 108 -8.54 9.09 1.33
C PHE A 108 -8.63 10.45 0.64
N ARG A 109 -9.08 10.50 -0.63
CA ARG A 109 -9.29 11.72 -1.43
C ARG A 109 -8.06 12.61 -1.51
N LEU A 110 -6.87 12.01 -1.50
CA LEU A 110 -5.60 12.71 -1.61
C LEU A 110 -5.30 13.03 -3.08
N PRO A 111 -5.20 14.31 -3.49
CA PRO A 111 -4.82 14.66 -4.85
C PRO A 111 -3.35 14.27 -5.11
N LEU A 112 -3.13 13.32 -6.02
CA LEU A 112 -1.78 12.86 -6.38
C LEU A 112 -1.17 13.74 -7.49
N ASP A 113 -0.48 14.80 -7.08
CA ASP A 113 0.32 15.63 -7.97
C ASP A 113 1.64 14.96 -8.37
N LYS A 114 2.46 15.68 -9.16
CA LYS A 114 3.75 15.17 -9.65
C LYS A 114 4.74 14.91 -8.51
N GLU A 115 4.74 15.74 -7.47
CA GLU A 115 5.67 15.65 -6.34
C GLU A 115 5.32 14.44 -5.45
N LEU A 116 4.06 14.24 -5.13
CA LEU A 116 3.61 13.08 -4.36
C LEU A 116 3.92 11.78 -5.09
N LYS A 117 3.78 11.75 -6.42
CA LYS A 117 4.15 10.57 -7.22
C LYS A 117 5.65 10.26 -7.18
N THR A 118 6.53 11.25 -7.03
CA THR A 118 7.98 10.99 -6.93
C THR A 118 8.40 10.45 -5.58
N ILE A 119 7.66 10.79 -4.51
CA ILE A 119 7.93 10.28 -3.15
C ILE A 119 7.15 9.00 -2.83
N LEU A 120 6.02 8.72 -3.49
CA LEU A 120 5.26 7.46 -3.33
C LEU A 120 5.89 6.29 -4.09
N THR A 121 7.18 6.05 -3.85
CA THR A 121 7.89 4.89 -4.36
C THR A 121 7.39 3.61 -3.68
N PRO A 122 7.47 2.43 -4.32
CA PRO A 122 7.01 1.19 -3.68
C PRO A 122 7.64 0.91 -2.32
N ALA A 123 8.92 1.27 -2.13
CA ALA A 123 9.60 1.12 -0.85
C ALA A 123 9.03 2.04 0.24
N ASN A 124 8.76 3.31 -0.09
CA ASN A 124 8.12 4.26 0.82
C ASN A 124 6.71 3.81 1.19
N CYS A 125 5.93 3.37 0.20
CA CYS A 125 4.58 2.87 0.42
C CYS A 125 4.56 1.64 1.34
N ARG A 126 5.45 0.67 1.15
CA ARG A 126 5.56 -0.50 2.04
C ARG A 126 5.89 -0.11 3.48
N ARG A 127 6.84 0.81 3.67
CA ARG A 127 7.19 1.31 5.01
C ARG A 127 6.01 1.97 5.68
N LEU A 128 5.30 2.84 4.95
CA LEU A 128 4.12 3.53 5.45
C LEU A 128 2.98 2.57 5.76
N ALA A 129 2.65 1.64 4.87
CA ALA A 129 1.60 0.65 5.07
C ALA A 129 1.84 -0.21 6.31
N THR A 130 3.10 -0.61 6.54
CA THR A 130 3.50 -1.41 7.71
C THR A 130 3.29 -0.66 9.02
N ARG A 131 3.54 0.65 9.04
CA ARG A 131 3.45 1.50 10.23
C ARG A 131 2.23 2.43 10.18
N TRP A 132 1.21 2.08 9.39
CA TRP A 132 0.08 2.96 9.15
C TRP A 132 -0.66 3.30 10.44
N ASP A 133 -1.03 2.27 11.21
CA ASP A 133 -1.80 2.42 12.44
C ASP A 133 -1.04 3.20 13.52
N GLU A 134 0.29 3.07 13.52
CA GLU A 134 1.20 3.73 14.45
C GLU A 134 1.37 5.24 14.13
N ILE A 135 1.53 5.59 12.86
CA ILE A 135 1.88 6.95 12.43
C ILE A 135 0.64 7.78 12.10
N LEU A 136 -0.33 7.19 11.39
CA LEU A 136 -1.50 7.88 10.87
C LEU A 136 -2.80 7.47 11.57
N GLY A 137 -2.93 6.18 11.94
CA GLY A 137 -4.12 5.65 12.58
C GLY A 137 -5.39 5.87 11.75
N ASP A 138 -6.45 6.28 12.45
CA ASP A 138 -7.70 6.70 11.82
C ASP A 138 -7.59 8.13 11.29
N ILE A 139 -7.86 8.29 9.99
CA ILE A 139 -7.75 9.57 9.30
C ILE A 139 -9.15 10.10 8.97
N GLU A 140 -9.35 11.40 9.20
CA GLU A 140 -10.50 12.13 8.65
C GLU A 140 -10.20 12.49 7.19
N SER A 141 -11.08 12.07 6.28
CA SER A 141 -10.96 12.37 4.84
C SER A 141 -11.45 13.80 4.54
N PRO A 142 -10.73 14.60 3.73
CA PRO A 142 -9.57 14.23 2.91
C PRO A 142 -8.22 14.24 3.66
N LEU A 143 -7.34 13.31 3.30
CA LEU A 143 -5.93 13.36 3.71
C LEU A 143 -5.20 14.49 2.96
N THR A 144 -4.41 15.28 3.68
CA THR A 144 -3.62 16.36 3.07
C THR A 144 -2.24 15.88 2.61
N PRO A 145 -1.67 16.49 1.55
CA PRO A 145 -0.30 16.21 1.11
C PRO A 145 0.74 16.34 2.24
N ASP A 146 0.63 17.38 3.07
CA ASP A 146 1.60 17.64 4.14
C ASP A 146 1.56 16.57 5.21
N LYS A 147 0.37 16.09 5.57
CA LYS A 147 0.22 15.00 6.55
C LYS A 147 0.82 13.70 6.02
N LEU A 148 0.68 13.42 4.72
CA LEU A 148 1.35 12.27 4.08
C LEU A 148 2.88 12.44 4.08
N LYS A 149 3.38 13.60 3.67
CA LYS A 149 4.82 13.92 3.65
C LYS A 149 5.45 13.74 5.03
N GLN A 150 4.80 14.28 6.06
CA GLN A 150 5.19 14.09 7.46
C GLN A 150 5.18 12.60 7.85
N ALA A 151 4.12 11.86 7.52
CA ALA A 151 4.06 10.43 7.84
C ALA A 151 5.19 9.63 7.17
N LEU A 152 5.50 9.93 5.91
CA LEU A 152 6.62 9.32 5.20
C LEU A 152 7.96 9.65 5.89
N LEU A 153 8.18 10.89 6.32
CA LEU A 153 9.37 11.24 7.09
C LEU A 153 9.42 10.52 8.44
N ALA A 154 8.32 10.42 9.17
CA ALA A 154 8.25 9.67 10.42
C ALA A 154 8.67 8.20 10.23
N THR A 155 8.37 7.58 9.07
CA THR A 155 8.87 6.23 8.77
C THR A 155 10.39 6.18 8.60
N ILE A 156 11.00 7.18 7.96
CA ILE A 156 12.46 7.23 7.72
C ILE A 156 13.23 7.54 9.00
N PHE A 157 12.70 8.45 9.82
CA PHE A 157 13.27 8.84 11.10
C PHE A 157 12.93 7.87 12.23
N GLU A 158 12.23 6.77 11.94
CA GLU A 158 11.84 5.73 12.90
C GLU A 158 11.09 6.31 14.12
N GLN A 159 10.34 7.40 13.91
CA GLN A 159 9.57 8.05 14.97
C GLN A 159 8.30 7.25 15.26
N PRO A 160 7.91 7.09 16.53
CA PRO A 160 6.82 6.20 16.90
C PRO A 160 5.44 6.76 16.55
N HIS A 161 5.29 8.07 16.33
CA HIS A 161 3.99 8.73 16.15
C HIS A 161 4.07 9.74 15.00
N GLN A 162 3.13 10.70 14.97
CA GLN A 162 3.18 11.84 14.06
C GLN A 162 4.56 12.51 14.08
N PHE A 163 5.00 12.96 12.91
CA PHE A 163 6.32 13.55 12.73
C PHE A 163 6.57 14.76 13.62
N ASP A 164 7.59 14.68 14.45
CA ASP A 164 8.13 15.82 15.22
C ASP A 164 9.45 16.28 14.62
N ILE A 165 9.45 17.50 14.09
CA ILE A 165 10.62 18.09 13.44
C ILE A 165 11.79 18.28 14.41
N LYS A 166 11.52 18.61 15.68
CA LYS A 166 12.58 18.86 16.67
C LYS A 166 13.34 17.58 16.95
N SER A 167 12.62 16.51 17.24
CA SER A 167 13.19 15.17 17.37
C SER A 167 13.91 14.73 16.09
N ALA A 168 13.35 15.02 14.90
CA ALA A 168 13.97 14.69 13.63
C ALA A 168 15.32 15.40 13.43
N ILE A 169 15.42 16.70 13.78
CA ILE A 169 16.68 17.45 13.72
C ILE A 169 17.74 16.81 14.63
N PHE A 170 17.38 16.48 15.88
CA PHE A 170 18.33 15.83 16.79
C PHE A 170 18.82 14.49 16.24
N THR A 171 17.91 13.66 15.72
CA THR A 171 18.28 12.37 15.10
C THR A 171 19.15 12.59 13.86
N TYR A 172 18.82 13.58 13.03
CA TYR A 172 19.59 13.93 11.84
C TYR A 172 21.02 14.36 12.18
N LEU A 173 21.21 15.20 13.19
CA LEU A 173 22.53 15.63 13.64
C LEU A 173 23.35 14.48 14.22
N LYS A 174 22.70 13.52 14.90
CA LYS A 174 23.37 12.36 15.51
C LYS A 174 23.78 11.30 14.50
N HIS A 175 23.00 11.12 13.43
CA HIS A 175 23.14 10.03 12.47
C HIS A 175 23.16 10.53 11.02
N HIS A 176 23.80 11.68 10.79
CA HIS A 176 23.74 12.45 9.54
C HIS A 176 23.99 11.62 8.29
N ASP A 177 25.16 10.97 8.19
CA ASP A 177 25.53 10.23 6.98
C ASP A 177 24.51 9.16 6.60
N THR A 178 24.06 8.38 7.59
CA THR A 178 23.08 7.30 7.37
C THR A 178 21.69 7.82 7.01
N LEU A 179 21.27 8.95 7.59
CA LEU A 179 19.95 9.52 7.33
C LEU A 179 19.90 10.28 6.01
N SER A 180 20.96 10.99 5.65
CA SER A 180 21.11 11.62 4.34
C SER A 180 20.97 10.59 3.22
N GLU A 181 21.68 9.45 3.33
CA GLU A 181 21.56 8.36 2.36
C GLU A 181 20.14 7.77 2.31
N LYS A 182 19.51 7.55 3.47
CA LYS A 182 18.11 7.06 3.54
C LYS A 182 17.13 8.04 2.90
N LEU A 183 17.27 9.34 3.14
CA LEU A 183 16.41 10.40 2.60
C LEU A 183 16.57 10.55 1.10
N GLU A 184 17.81 10.51 0.59
CA GLU A 184 18.10 10.55 -0.84
C GLU A 184 17.53 9.34 -1.56
N LYS A 185 17.80 8.12 -1.08
CA LYS A 185 17.23 6.89 -1.64
C LYS A 185 15.70 6.87 -1.65
N SER A 186 15.08 7.61 -0.75
CA SER A 186 13.63 7.70 -0.60
C SER A 186 13.02 8.92 -1.30
N ASN A 187 13.82 9.74 -1.99
CA ASN A 187 13.40 11.02 -2.60
C ASN A 187 12.73 12.00 -1.61
N LEU A 188 13.04 11.89 -0.32
CA LEU A 188 12.41 12.71 0.75
C LEU A 188 13.32 13.84 1.24
N ASN A 189 14.54 13.96 0.71
CA ASN A 189 15.50 14.98 1.14
C ASN A 189 14.94 16.41 0.95
N GLN A 190 14.43 16.71 -0.25
CA GLN A 190 13.83 18.03 -0.53
C GLN A 190 12.61 18.31 0.38
N THR A 191 11.77 17.31 0.61
CA THR A 191 10.62 17.42 1.52
C THR A 191 11.05 17.75 2.95
N PHE A 192 12.12 17.11 3.45
CA PHE A 192 12.65 17.40 4.77
C PHE A 192 13.23 18.82 4.86
N LEU A 193 14.00 19.25 3.86
CA LEU A 193 14.59 20.59 3.81
C LEU A 193 13.53 21.69 3.72
N GLN A 194 12.48 21.50 2.92
CA GLN A 194 11.37 22.45 2.84
C GLN A 194 10.66 22.60 4.19
N LEU A 195 10.37 21.49 4.87
CA LEU A 195 9.75 21.54 6.21
C LEU A 195 10.63 22.25 7.25
N LEU A 196 11.96 22.15 7.14
CA LEU A 196 12.87 22.91 7.99
C LEU A 196 12.78 24.42 7.73
N GLN A 197 12.74 24.83 6.46
CA GLN A 197 12.63 26.24 6.05
C GLN A 197 11.28 26.87 6.40
N GLU A 198 10.21 26.10 6.42
CA GLU A 198 8.89 26.61 6.79
C GLU A 198 8.74 26.87 8.29
N GLN A 199 9.50 26.16 9.13
CA GLN A 199 9.43 26.28 10.59
C GLN A 199 10.52 27.18 11.21
N TYR A 200 11.58 27.51 10.48
CA TYR A 200 12.74 28.27 10.93
C TYR A 200 13.29 29.19 9.83
#